data_AF-A0A0G0KCI2-F1
#
_entry.id   AF-A0A0G0KCI2-F1
#
_cell.length_a   1.000
_cell.length_b   1.000
_cell.length_c   1.000
_cell.angle_alpha   90.00
_cell.angle_beta   90.00
_cell.angle_gamma   90.00
#
_symmetry.space_group_name_H-M   'P 1'
#
loop_
_entity.id
_entity.type
_entity.pdbx_description
1 polymer ?
#
loop_
_entity_poly.entity_id
_entity_poly.type
_entity_poly.pdbx_seq_one_letter_code
_entity_poly.pdbx_strand_id
1 'polypeptide(L)'
;IYALGISNVGEESAYDLAEKFGSFEALSKASLYEIDNIRDIGPIVAKSIYEWFQDKNNLNFIDRLFKAGVKIKFVKISDKKFVGLTFVFTGGLESITRDEAKKKVRDLGGEISESVSKNTSYVVMGADPGDKYDKARELSIKILSEKEFLELIQ
;
A
#
# COMPACT_ATOMS: atom_id res chain seq x y z
N ILE A 1 3.18 9.67 5.07
CA ILE A 1 1.75 10.08 5.00
C ILE A 1 0.98 9.46 6.17
N TYR A 2 0.98 8.14 6.34
CA TYR A 2 0.34 7.46 7.48
C TYR A 2 0.66 8.07 8.86
N ALA A 3 1.94 8.33 9.14
CA ALA A 3 2.39 8.92 10.41
C ALA A 3 1.92 10.37 10.67
N LEU A 4 1.24 11.03 9.72
CA LEU A 4 0.68 12.38 9.91
C LEU A 4 -0.63 12.37 10.69
N GLY A 5 -1.23 11.19 10.94
CA GLY A 5 -2.46 11.07 11.72
C GLY A 5 -3.68 11.69 11.05
N ILE A 6 -3.72 11.70 9.72
CA ILE A 6 -4.88 12.19 8.96
C ILE A 6 -6.05 11.24 9.20
N SER A 7 -7.19 11.78 9.62
CA SER A 7 -8.40 11.00 9.87
C SER A 7 -8.78 10.13 8.67
N ASN A 8 -9.16 8.88 8.93
CA ASN A 8 -9.57 7.89 7.94
C ASN A 8 -8.48 7.46 6.94
N VAL A 9 -7.24 7.93 7.09
CA VAL A 9 -6.12 7.49 6.24
C VAL A 9 -5.39 6.32 6.91
N GLY A 10 -5.60 5.13 6.37
CA GLY A 10 -4.86 3.93 6.73
C GLY A 10 -3.50 3.83 6.02
N GLU A 11 -2.78 2.75 6.30
CA GLU A 11 -1.50 2.45 5.64
C GLU A 11 -1.66 2.29 4.12
N GLU A 12 -2.72 1.61 3.69
CA GLU A 12 -3.08 1.40 2.28
C GLU A 12 -3.26 2.73 1.55
N SER A 13 -4.19 3.57 2.02
CA SER A 13 -4.45 4.88 1.41
C SER A 13 -3.21 5.78 1.44
N ALA A 14 -2.41 5.72 2.50
CA ALA A 14 -1.16 6.47 2.59
C ALA A 14 -0.13 6.03 1.53
N TYR A 15 -0.12 4.74 1.18
CA TYR A 15 0.72 4.19 0.13
C TYR A 15 0.23 4.66 -1.25
N ASP A 16 -1.05 4.53 -1.55
CA ASP A 16 -1.63 4.91 -2.84
C ASP A 16 -1.43 6.41 -3.13
N LEU A 17 -1.54 7.26 -2.09
CA LEU A 17 -1.21 8.68 -2.17
C LEU A 17 0.27 8.91 -2.49
N ALA A 18 1.17 8.16 -1.84
CA ALA A 18 2.61 8.31 -2.06
C ALA A 18 2.99 7.91 -3.49
N GLU A 19 2.40 6.83 -3.99
CA GLU A 19 2.64 6.32 -5.34
C GLU A 19 2.07 7.27 -6.40
N LYS A 20 0.84 7.74 -6.22
CA LYS A 20 0.17 8.63 -7.18
C LYS A 20 0.87 10.00 -7.32
N PHE A 21 1.21 10.63 -6.19
CA PHE A 21 1.70 12.01 -6.21
C PHE A 21 3.23 12.11 -6.23
N GLY A 22 3.96 11.10 -5.74
CA GLY A 22 5.42 11.00 -5.86
C GLY A 22 6.24 12.09 -5.16
N SER A 23 5.61 13.11 -4.59
CA SER A 23 6.25 14.17 -3.80
C SER A 23 5.26 14.70 -2.76
N PHE A 24 5.79 15.25 -1.66
CA PHE A 24 4.95 15.86 -0.63
C PHE A 24 4.27 17.12 -1.17
N GLU A 25 5.00 17.89 -1.99
CA GLU A 25 4.54 19.13 -2.60
C GLU A 25 3.41 18.90 -3.61
N ALA A 26 3.46 17.80 -4.36
CA ALA A 26 2.37 17.43 -5.26
C ALA A 26 1.11 17.05 -4.47
N LEU A 27 1.26 16.23 -3.43
CA LEU A 27 0.14 15.83 -2.57
C LEU A 27 -0.48 17.04 -1.85
N SER A 28 0.33 17.95 -1.31
CA SER A 28 -0.18 19.10 -0.55
C SER A 28 -0.92 20.14 -1.41
N LYS A 29 -0.69 20.13 -2.72
CA LYS A 29 -1.36 21.00 -3.69
C LYS A 29 -2.47 20.32 -4.48
N ALA A 30 -2.67 19.02 -4.27
CA ALA A 30 -3.66 18.24 -4.99
C ALA A 30 -5.07 18.76 -4.71
N SER A 31 -5.89 18.80 -5.75
CA SER A 31 -7.32 19.10 -5.60
C SER A 31 -8.06 17.92 -4.98
N LEU A 32 -9.21 18.19 -4.35
CA LEU A 32 -10.09 17.15 -3.82
C LEU A 32 -10.44 16.10 -4.90
N TYR A 33 -10.67 16.55 -6.13
CA TYR A 33 -10.99 15.67 -7.26
C TYR A 33 -9.82 14.72 -7.60
N GLU A 34 -8.58 15.21 -7.60
CA GLU A 34 -7.41 14.34 -7.86
C GLU A 34 -7.23 13.28 -6.79
N ILE A 35 -7.50 13.62 -5.53
CA ILE A 35 -7.40 12.70 -4.38
C ILE A 35 -8.53 11.64 -4.45
N ASP A 36 -9.75 12.06 -4.77
CA ASP A 36 -10.94 11.19 -4.88
C ASP A 36 -10.87 10.20 -6.07
N ASN A 37 -10.07 10.51 -7.10
CA ASN A 37 -9.85 9.61 -8.24
C ASN A 37 -8.83 8.49 -7.99
N ILE A 38 -8.29 8.38 -6.78
CA ILE A 38 -7.35 7.31 -6.44
C ILE A 38 -8.15 6.03 -6.18
N ARG A 39 -7.74 4.93 -6.84
CA ARG A 39 -8.31 3.60 -6.62
C ARG A 39 -8.18 3.29 -5.13
N ASP A 40 -9.30 3.01 -4.47
CA ASP A 40 -9.40 2.70 -3.04
C ASP A 40 -9.41 3.90 -2.05
N ILE A 41 -9.51 5.14 -2.57
CA ILE A 41 -9.81 6.33 -1.75
C ILE A 41 -11.23 6.80 -2.04
N GLY A 42 -12.11 6.68 -1.03
CA GLY A 42 -13.48 7.19 -1.11
C GLY A 42 -13.61 8.67 -0.73
N PRO A 43 -14.79 9.29 -0.97
CA PRO A 43 -15.00 10.73 -0.83
C PRO A 43 -14.77 11.25 0.60
N ILE A 44 -15.04 10.44 1.62
CA ILE A 44 -14.81 10.80 3.02
C ILE A 44 -13.31 10.92 3.32
N VAL A 45 -12.52 9.96 2.82
CA VAL A 45 -11.08 9.93 3.01
C VAL A 45 -10.44 11.06 2.19
N ALA A 46 -10.86 11.23 0.94
CA ALA A 46 -10.39 12.31 0.07
C ALA A 46 -10.62 13.70 0.68
N LYS A 47 -11.82 13.93 1.22
CA LYS A 47 -12.15 15.17 1.94
C LYS A 47 -11.27 15.36 3.17
N SER A 48 -11.09 14.32 3.98
CA SER A 48 -10.24 14.37 5.18
C SER A 48 -8.80 14.77 4.84
N ILE A 49 -8.24 14.21 3.76
CA ILE A 49 -6.89 14.53 3.28
C ILE A 49 -6.83 15.99 2.80
N TYR A 50 -7.77 16.39 1.94
CA TYR A 50 -7.80 17.73 1.38
C TYR A 50 -7.90 18.80 2.48
N GLU A 51 -8.84 18.65 3.42
CA GLU A 51 -9.03 19.57 4.55
C GLU A 51 -7.79 19.61 5.46
N TRP A 52 -7.13 18.47 5.68
CA TRP A 52 -5.92 18.42 6.50
C TRP A 52 -4.79 19.31 5.93
N PHE A 53 -4.63 19.34 4.60
CA PHE A 53 -3.63 20.19 3.93
C PHE A 53 -4.06 21.67 3.81
N GLN A 54 -5.34 21.99 3.98
CA GLN A 54 -5.82 23.38 4.04
C GLN A 54 -5.66 24.01 5.44
N ASP A 55 -5.48 23.21 6.49
CA ASP A 55 -5.27 23.72 7.84
C ASP A 55 -3.84 24.25 8.04
N LYS A 56 -3.73 25.53 8.35
CA LYS A 56 -2.46 26.22 8.61
C LYS A 56 -1.69 25.60 9.77
N ASN A 57 -2.36 25.04 10.78
CA ASN A 57 -1.70 24.40 11.91
C ASN A 57 -0.97 23.13 11.47
N ASN A 58 -1.57 22.34 10.59
CA ASN A 58 -0.96 21.14 10.02
C ASN A 58 0.23 21.49 9.13
N LEU A 59 0.10 22.53 8.30
CA LEU A 59 1.21 23.03 7.49
C LEU A 59 2.39 23.54 8.35
N ASN A 60 2.09 24.26 9.45
CA ASN A 60 3.10 24.68 10.41
C ASN A 60 3.77 23.49 11.12
N PHE A 61 3.01 22.44 11.42
CA PHE A 61 3.55 21.20 11.99
C PHE A 61 4.55 20.54 11.02
N ILE A 62 4.20 20.45 9.73
CA ILE A 62 5.12 19.93 8.71
C ILE A 62 6.39 20.79 8.59
N ASP A 63 6.26 22.11 8.55
CA ASP A 63 7.42 23.02 8.48
C ASP A 63 8.38 22.82 9.66
N ARG A 64 7.85 22.59 10.86
CA ARG A 64 8.66 22.24 12.04
C ARG A 64 9.40 20.93 11.88
N LEU A 65 8.80 19.91 11.25
CA LEU A 65 9.48 18.64 10.98
C LEU A 65 10.65 18.83 10.01
N PHE A 66 10.44 19.58 8.93
CA PHE A 66 11.52 19.86 7.98
C PHE A 66 12.64 20.67 8.61
N LYS A 67 12.32 21.68 9.44
CA LYS A 67 13.31 22.46 10.21
C LYS A 67 14.07 21.61 11.22
N ALA A 68 13.44 20.59 11.78
CA ALA A 68 14.10 19.61 12.65
C ALA A 68 14.98 18.60 11.89
N GLY A 69 15.04 18.67 10.56
CA GLY A 69 15.89 17.82 9.72
C GLY A 69 15.24 16.53 9.23
N VAL A 70 13.91 16.38 9.38
CA VAL A 70 13.17 15.25 8.79
C VAL A 70 13.26 15.35 7.27
N LYS A 71 13.69 14.27 6.61
CA LYS A 71 13.77 14.18 5.15
C LYS A 71 12.82 13.13 4.63
N ILE A 72 12.02 13.49 3.64
CA ILE A 72 11.16 12.54 2.94
C ILE A 72 12.00 11.85 1.86
N LYS A 73 12.06 10.52 1.93
CA LYS A 73 12.70 9.69 0.89
C LYS A 73 11.61 9.11 0.01
N PHE A 74 11.60 9.51 -1.27
CA PHE A 74 10.79 8.85 -2.28
C PHE A 74 11.60 7.74 -2.91
N VAL A 75 11.10 6.51 -2.82
CA VAL A 75 11.69 5.36 -3.49
C VAL A 75 10.89 5.16 -4.78
N LYS A 76 11.44 5.57 -5.93
CA LYS A 76 10.84 5.24 -7.22
C LYS A 76 10.76 3.71 -7.34
N ILE A 77 9.58 3.23 -7.70
CA ILE A 77 9.26 1.79 -7.80
C ILE A 77 9.82 1.17 -9.11
N SER A 78 10.38 1.99 -10.01
CA SER A 78 10.56 1.69 -11.43
C SER A 78 11.56 0.60 -11.84
N ASP A 79 12.21 -0.13 -10.93
CA ASP A 79 13.11 -1.25 -11.27
C ASP A 79 12.96 -2.45 -10.31
N LYS A 80 11.80 -2.55 -9.67
CA LYS A 80 11.61 -3.54 -8.61
C LYS A 80 11.02 -4.85 -9.15
N LYS A 81 11.41 -5.95 -8.51
CA LYS A 81 11.16 -7.34 -8.95
C LYS A 81 9.69 -7.66 -9.20
N PHE A 82 8.75 -6.98 -8.54
CA PHE A 82 7.33 -7.30 -8.54
C PHE A 82 6.43 -6.27 -9.22
N VAL A 83 6.98 -5.35 -10.01
CA VAL A 83 6.17 -4.38 -10.75
C VAL A 83 5.14 -5.09 -11.63
N GLY A 84 3.86 -4.71 -11.46
CA GLY A 84 2.73 -5.29 -12.21
C GLY A 84 2.25 -6.66 -11.71
N LEU A 85 2.81 -7.16 -10.61
CA LEU A 85 2.36 -8.41 -9.98
C LEU A 85 1.40 -8.10 -8.83
N THR A 86 0.27 -8.80 -8.77
CA THR A 86 -0.68 -8.70 -7.66
C THR A 86 -0.60 -9.93 -6.77
N PHE A 87 -0.43 -9.72 -5.47
CA PHE A 87 -0.34 -10.76 -4.45
C PHE A 87 -1.60 -10.79 -3.57
N VAL A 88 -2.08 -11.99 -3.26
CA VAL A 88 -3.14 -12.21 -2.28
C VAL A 88 -2.62 -13.12 -1.19
N PHE A 89 -2.83 -12.74 0.07
CA PHE A 89 -2.45 -13.57 1.22
C PHE A 89 -3.66 -14.35 1.73
N THR A 90 -3.51 -15.63 2.00
CA THR A 90 -4.53 -16.48 2.63
C THR A 90 -3.93 -17.30 3.77
N GLY A 91 -4.65 -17.42 4.89
CA GLY A 91 -4.14 -18.00 6.12
C GLY A 91 -3.25 -17.05 6.95
N GLY A 92 -2.67 -17.60 8.03
CA GLY A 92 -1.68 -16.94 8.89
C GLY A 92 -0.25 -17.30 8.49
N LEU A 93 0.65 -16.31 8.45
CA LEU A 93 2.08 -16.54 8.19
C LEU A 93 2.79 -16.78 9.54
N GLU A 94 3.69 -17.76 9.61
CA GLU A 94 4.35 -18.16 10.86
C GLU A 94 5.67 -17.41 11.10
N SER A 95 6.41 -17.11 10.03
CA SER A 95 7.77 -16.54 10.09
C SER A 95 7.79 -15.02 10.09
N ILE A 96 6.80 -14.38 9.46
CA ILE A 96 6.65 -12.92 9.41
C ILE A 96 5.19 -12.53 9.57
N THR A 97 4.92 -11.32 10.07
CA THR A 97 3.55 -10.82 10.14
C THR A 97 3.00 -10.54 8.74
N ARG A 98 1.67 -10.59 8.61
CA ARG A 98 1.00 -10.27 7.34
C ARG A 98 1.32 -8.86 6.86
N ASP A 99 1.41 -7.90 7.78
CA ASP A 99 1.72 -6.51 7.45
C ASP A 99 3.17 -6.34 6.98
N GLU A 100 4.13 -7.06 7.59
CA GLU A 100 5.51 -7.10 7.09
C GLU A 100 5.60 -7.73 5.70
N ALA A 101 4.88 -8.83 5.46
CA ALA A 101 4.82 -9.47 4.15
C ALA A 101 4.27 -8.51 3.09
N LYS A 102 3.17 -7.82 3.42
CA LYS A 102 2.58 -6.79 2.57
C LYS A 102 3.58 -5.68 2.26
N LYS A 103 4.24 -5.16 3.30
CA LYS A 103 5.26 -4.13 3.17
C LYS A 103 6.40 -4.57 2.24
N LYS A 104 6.90 -5.81 2.35
CA LYS A 104 7.94 -6.34 1.46
C LYS A 104 7.50 -6.44 0.01
N VAL A 105 6.27 -6.89 -0.26
CA VAL A 105 5.72 -6.92 -1.63
C VAL A 105 5.70 -5.52 -2.23
N ARG A 106 5.20 -4.53 -1.48
CA ARG A 106 5.19 -3.12 -1.88
C ARG A 106 6.59 -2.53 -2.06
N ASP A 107 7.49 -2.86 -1.15
CA ASP A 107 8.89 -2.46 -1.23
C ASP A 107 9.56 -3.05 -2.48
N LEU A 108 9.03 -4.12 -3.06
CA LEU A 108 9.42 -4.72 -4.34
C LEU A 108 8.49 -4.33 -5.51
N GLY A 109 7.56 -3.39 -5.32
CA GLY A 109 6.72 -2.82 -6.37
C GLY A 109 5.48 -3.64 -6.74
N GLY A 110 5.14 -4.67 -5.96
CA GLY A 110 3.94 -5.46 -6.17
C GLY A 110 2.70 -4.81 -5.55
N GLU A 111 1.55 -5.10 -6.15
CA GLU A 111 0.23 -4.75 -5.62
C GLU A 111 -0.28 -5.85 -4.68
N ILE A 112 -1.17 -5.48 -3.77
CA ILE A 112 -1.79 -6.40 -2.82
C ILE A 112 -3.29 -6.34 -3.03
N SER A 113 -3.91 -7.50 -3.15
CA SER A 113 -5.37 -7.60 -3.17
C SER A 113 -5.87 -8.47 -2.02
N GLU A 114 -7.03 -8.13 -1.51
CA GLU A 114 -7.71 -8.95 -0.51
C GLU A 114 -8.55 -10.06 -1.15
N SER A 115 -8.78 -9.99 -2.47
CA SER A 115 -9.63 -10.93 -3.20
C SER A 115 -8.85 -11.62 -4.31
N VAL A 116 -9.11 -12.91 -4.48
CA VAL A 116 -8.55 -13.67 -5.61
C VAL A 116 -9.41 -13.39 -6.84
N SER A 117 -8.74 -12.91 -7.90
CA SER A 117 -9.32 -12.56 -9.19
C SER A 117 -8.41 -13.02 -10.34
N LYS A 118 -8.89 -12.96 -11.58
CA LYS A 118 -8.07 -13.30 -12.77
C LYS A 118 -6.82 -12.44 -12.94
N ASN A 119 -6.80 -11.26 -12.32
CA ASN A 119 -5.64 -10.34 -12.35
C ASN A 119 -4.63 -10.67 -11.24
N THR A 120 -4.94 -11.60 -10.34
CA THR A 120 -4.01 -12.01 -9.27
C THR A 120 -2.88 -12.83 -9.86
N SER A 121 -1.65 -12.41 -9.63
CA SER A 121 -0.45 -13.10 -10.10
C SER A 121 -0.05 -14.25 -9.18
N TYR A 122 -0.13 -14.02 -7.86
CA TYR A 122 0.30 -14.98 -6.85
C TYR A 122 -0.65 -15.01 -5.64
N VAL A 123 -0.87 -16.20 -5.10
CA VAL A 123 -1.54 -16.39 -3.81
C VAL A 123 -0.54 -16.98 -2.83
N VAL A 124 -0.22 -16.25 -1.77
CA VAL A 124 0.67 -16.72 -0.70
C VAL A 124 -0.17 -17.44 0.35
N MET A 125 0.12 -18.71 0.55
CA MET A 125 -0.58 -19.64 1.43
C MET A 125 0.20 -19.81 2.74
N GLY A 126 -0.43 -19.41 3.84
CA GLY A 126 0.01 -19.67 5.20
C GLY A 126 -0.74 -20.85 5.84
N ALA A 127 -0.63 -20.98 7.17
CA ALA A 127 -1.39 -21.93 7.98
C ALA A 127 -2.90 -21.65 7.87
N ASP A 128 -3.69 -22.73 7.83
CA ASP A 128 -5.16 -22.72 7.68
C ASP A 128 -5.66 -21.87 6.49
N PRO A 129 -5.37 -22.28 5.25
CA PRO A 129 -5.83 -21.57 4.07
C PRO A 129 -7.36 -21.69 3.93
N GLY A 130 -8.07 -20.57 4.03
CA GLY A 130 -9.52 -20.50 3.79
C GLY A 130 -9.89 -20.44 2.30
N ASP A 131 -11.14 -20.08 2.01
CA ASP A 131 -11.80 -20.09 0.69
C ASP A 131 -11.04 -19.42 -0.48
N LYS A 132 -10.08 -18.55 -0.18
CA LYS A 132 -9.20 -17.92 -1.19
C LYS A 132 -8.28 -18.94 -1.87
N TYR A 133 -7.91 -20.00 -1.17
CA TYR A 133 -7.10 -21.09 -1.72
C TYR A 133 -7.85 -21.88 -2.79
N ASP A 134 -9.10 -22.25 -2.51
CA ASP A 134 -9.93 -22.98 -3.45
C ASP A 134 -10.20 -22.13 -4.70
N LYS A 135 -10.51 -20.85 -4.51
CA LYS A 135 -10.67 -19.89 -5.61
C LYS A 135 -9.41 -19.71 -6.45
N ALA A 136 -8.22 -19.75 -5.83
CA ALA A 136 -6.96 -19.67 -6.54
C ALA A 136 -6.71 -20.90 -7.41
N ARG A 137 -7.05 -22.10 -6.91
CA ARG A 137 -6.98 -23.33 -7.71
C ARG A 137 -7.95 -23.31 -8.88
N GLU A 138 -9.20 -22.91 -8.66
CA GLU A 138 -10.22 -22.83 -9.72
C GLU A 138 -9.78 -21.90 -10.86
N LEU A 139 -9.17 -20.77 -10.51
CA LEU A 139 -8.67 -19.79 -11.46
C LEU A 139 -7.27 -20.13 -12.01
N SER A 140 -6.69 -21.28 -11.61
CA SER A 140 -5.34 -21.72 -12.00
C SER A 140 -4.25 -20.68 -11.74
N ILE A 141 -4.40 -19.94 -10.64
CA ILE A 141 -3.43 -18.93 -10.19
C ILE A 141 -2.29 -19.61 -9.44
N LYS A 142 -1.08 -19.08 -9.58
CA LYS A 142 0.11 -19.65 -8.93
C LYS A 142 0.04 -19.46 -7.41
N ILE A 143 0.02 -20.58 -6.68
CA ILE A 143 0.02 -20.60 -5.22
C ILE A 143 1.46 -20.77 -4.73
N LEU A 144 1.90 -19.92 -3.82
CA LEU A 144 3.21 -19.95 -3.18
C LEU A 144 3.03 -20.33 -1.72
N SER A 145 3.87 -21.22 -1.22
CA SER A 145 4.06 -21.40 0.22
C SER A 145 4.76 -20.19 0.83
N GLU A 146 4.66 -20.05 2.16
CA GLU A 146 5.41 -19.03 2.89
C GLU A 146 6.92 -19.08 2.61
N LYS A 147 7.51 -20.28 2.53
CA LYS A 147 8.94 -20.44 2.23
C LYS A 147 9.31 -19.94 0.84
N GLU A 148 8.54 -20.31 -0.17
CA GLU A 148 8.75 -19.83 -1.55
C GLU A 148 8.58 -18.31 -1.65
N PHE A 149 7.62 -17.75 -0.91
CA PHE A 149 7.45 -16.30 -0.82
C PHE A 149 8.67 -15.62 -0.19
N LEU A 150 9.22 -16.17 0.90
CA LEU A 150 10.43 -15.65 1.54
C LEU A 150 11.65 -15.69 0.63
N GLU A 151 11.81 -16.74 -0.19
CA GLU A 151 12.87 -16.84 -1.20
C GLU A 151 12.67 -15.82 -2.34
N LEU A 152 11.41 -15.54 -2.70
CA LEU A 152 11.08 -14.56 -3.73
C LEU A 152 11.36 -13.12 -3.31
N ILE A 153 11.30 -12.81 -2.01
CA ILE A 153 11.54 -11.46 -1.47
C ILE A 153 12.93 -11.24 -0.88
N GLN A 154 13.81 -12.25 -0.95
CA GLN A 154 15.24 -12.10 -0.67
C GLN A 154 15.98 -11.37 -1.79
#